data_AF-A0A812W3H9-F1
#
_entry.id   AF-A0A812W3H9-F1
#
_cell.length_a   1.000
_cell.length_b   1.000
_cell.length_c   1.000
_cell.angle_alpha   90.00
_cell.angle_beta   90.00
_cell.angle_gamma   90.00
#
_symmetry.space_group_name_H-M   'P 1'
#
loop_
_entity.id
_entity.type
_entity.pdbx_description
1 polymer ?
#
loop_
_entity_poly.entity_id
_entity_poly.type
_entity_poly.pdbx_seq_one_letter_code
_entity_poly.pdbx_strand_id
1 'polypeptide(L)'
;MDVRSQEQITGTRMSWNIWPSTRLDATRVIVPLGCLYTPLKETEGLQLVEYEPVICKGRDCGAVLNPFCYVDFHSKSWTCPFCHTRNRFPQHYADHITETNLPAELLQMCSTIEYIIPSVACQPPVFLLVLDTALIEEELDQAKDSLQQSLAMMPQNALVGFITFGAMCYVHELASTTLPKAYAFRGGKEYTAQQVAYQLGFALKNDPRGTMGAQAARRFLLPVADCEFTLNSLLDDLSRDAWPLGGHDRRPYRCTGAALSVALGLVEATCPQGS
;
A
#
# COMPACT_ATOMS: atom_id res chain seq x y z
N MET A 1 11.44 -32.82 -6.63
CA MET A 1 10.65 -31.75 -7.26
C MET A 1 11.61 -30.89 -8.06
N ASP A 2 11.27 -30.52 -9.30
CA ASP A 2 12.10 -29.60 -10.10
C ASP A 2 12.00 -28.18 -9.52
N VAL A 3 13.06 -27.38 -9.65
CA VAL A 3 13.15 -26.04 -9.04
C VAL A 3 12.02 -25.14 -9.55
N ARG A 4 11.64 -25.27 -10.82
CA ARG A 4 10.55 -24.48 -11.41
C ARG A 4 9.19 -24.88 -10.86
N SER A 5 8.95 -26.19 -10.68
CA SER A 5 7.71 -26.68 -10.09
C SER A 5 7.55 -26.23 -8.64
N GLN A 6 8.64 -26.19 -7.87
CA GLN A 6 8.61 -25.65 -6.51
C GLN A 6 8.30 -24.15 -6.54
N GLU A 7 9.01 -23.37 -7.36
CA GLU A 7 8.79 -21.94 -7.49
C GLU A 7 7.35 -21.62 -7.91
N GLN A 8 6.74 -22.42 -8.79
CA GLN A 8 5.33 -22.29 -9.17
C GLN A 8 4.36 -22.42 -7.99
N ILE A 9 4.61 -23.36 -7.08
CA ILE A 9 3.74 -23.64 -5.94
C ILE A 9 3.98 -22.64 -4.79
N THR A 10 5.24 -22.34 -4.48
CA THR A 10 5.60 -21.59 -3.27
C THR A 10 5.95 -20.13 -3.50
N GLY A 11 6.20 -19.74 -4.76
CA GLY A 11 6.75 -18.43 -5.08
C GLY A 11 8.19 -18.21 -4.60
N THR A 12 8.89 -19.27 -4.19
CA THR A 12 10.26 -19.21 -3.67
C THR A 12 11.27 -19.86 -4.60
N ARG A 13 12.42 -19.21 -4.77
CA ARG A 13 13.58 -19.74 -5.48
C ARG A 13 14.83 -19.62 -4.63
N MET A 14 15.32 -20.75 -4.16
CA MET A 14 16.52 -20.83 -3.31
C MET A 14 17.80 -20.75 -4.15
N SER A 15 18.85 -20.14 -3.61
CA SER A 15 20.21 -20.30 -4.14
C SER A 15 20.71 -21.74 -3.99
N TRP A 16 20.33 -22.39 -2.88
CA TRP A 16 20.64 -23.78 -2.56
C TRP A 16 19.40 -24.46 -1.96
N ASN A 17 18.89 -25.50 -2.62
CA ASN A 17 17.76 -26.30 -2.13
C ASN A 17 18.17 -27.34 -1.07
N ILE A 18 19.46 -27.59 -0.93
CA ILE A 18 20.05 -28.43 0.11
C ILE A 18 21.08 -27.60 0.83
N TRP A 19 20.90 -27.42 2.13
CA TRP A 19 21.75 -26.53 2.92
C TRP A 19 22.97 -27.28 3.46
N PRO A 20 24.13 -26.61 3.53
CA PRO A 20 25.25 -27.08 4.32
C PRO A 20 24.81 -27.32 5.77
N SER A 21 25.21 -28.44 6.35
CA SER A 21 24.84 -28.82 7.72
C SER A 21 25.63 -28.05 8.79
N THR A 22 26.72 -27.37 8.39
CA THR A 22 27.57 -26.59 9.30
C THR A 22 27.81 -25.17 8.77
N ARG A 23 28.07 -24.23 9.69
CA ARG A 23 28.45 -22.85 9.31
C ARG A 23 29.78 -22.81 8.55
N LEU A 24 30.72 -23.71 8.87
CA LEU A 24 32.00 -23.79 8.17
C LEU A 24 31.82 -24.21 6.72
N ASP A 25 30.94 -25.16 6.45
CA ASP A 25 30.63 -25.54 5.07
C ASP A 25 29.87 -24.44 4.35
N ALA A 26 28.98 -23.72 5.04
CA ALA A 26 28.30 -22.56 4.49
C ALA A 26 29.26 -21.43 4.07
N THR A 27 30.37 -21.19 4.78
CA THR A 27 31.37 -20.20 4.35
C THR A 27 32.21 -20.65 3.15
N ARG A 28 32.26 -21.95 2.86
CA ARG A 28 32.92 -22.50 1.67
C ARG A 28 32.05 -22.39 0.42
N VAL A 29 30.75 -22.22 0.59
CA VAL A 29 29.83 -22.00 -0.52
C VAL A 29 29.85 -20.52 -0.88
N ILE A 30 30.42 -20.19 -2.04
CA ILE A 30 30.63 -18.80 -2.49
C ILE A 30 29.31 -18.03 -2.61
N VAL A 31 28.26 -18.70 -3.08
CA VAL A 31 26.93 -18.11 -3.18
C VAL A 31 26.22 -18.28 -1.84
N PRO A 32 25.75 -17.18 -1.21
CA PRO A 32 25.10 -17.26 0.10
C PRO A 32 23.80 -18.06 0.06
N LEU A 33 23.43 -18.63 1.20
CA LEU A 33 22.10 -19.20 1.40
C LEU A 33 21.08 -18.07 1.42
N GLY A 34 20.13 -18.11 0.49
CA GLY A 34 19.07 -17.11 0.37
C GLY A 34 17.99 -17.57 -0.58
N CYS A 35 16.95 -16.77 -0.69
CA CYS A 35 15.86 -17.01 -1.62
C CYS A 35 15.35 -15.71 -2.25
N LEU A 36 14.86 -15.83 -3.48
CA LEU A 36 13.94 -14.86 -4.05
C LEU A 36 12.53 -15.33 -3.72
N TYR A 37 11.72 -14.44 -3.17
CA TYR A 37 10.35 -14.73 -2.76
C TYR A 37 9.39 -13.73 -3.38
N THR A 38 8.32 -14.23 -3.97
CA THR A 38 7.22 -13.43 -4.53
C THR A 38 5.97 -13.65 -3.66
N PRO A 39 5.72 -12.80 -2.65
CA PRO A 39 4.64 -13.02 -1.69
C PRO A 39 3.25 -12.98 -2.31
N LEU A 40 3.00 -12.06 -3.24
CA LEU A 40 1.74 -11.92 -3.98
C LEU A 40 1.84 -12.59 -5.34
N LYS A 41 2.35 -13.82 -5.39
CA LYS A 41 2.46 -14.58 -6.63
C LYS A 41 1.08 -15.09 -7.05
N GLU A 42 0.68 -14.76 -8.27
CA GLU A 42 -0.46 -15.41 -8.93
C GLU A 42 -0.20 -16.91 -9.04
N THR A 43 -0.97 -17.69 -8.29
CA THR A 43 -0.79 -19.14 -8.15
C THR A 43 -2.10 -19.84 -8.47
N GLU A 44 -2.07 -20.73 -9.46
CA GLU A 44 -3.24 -21.56 -9.79
C GLU A 44 -3.60 -22.46 -8.61
N GLY A 45 -4.87 -22.43 -8.18
CA GLY A 45 -5.33 -23.23 -7.04
C GLY A 45 -4.83 -22.73 -5.68
N LEU A 46 -4.42 -21.45 -5.56
CA LEU A 46 -4.13 -20.84 -4.27
C LEU A 46 -5.34 -20.99 -3.34
N GLN A 47 -5.11 -21.60 -2.18
CA GLN A 47 -6.15 -21.77 -1.20
C GLN A 47 -6.42 -20.43 -0.50
N LEU A 48 -7.67 -19.98 -0.55
CA LEU A 48 -8.17 -18.85 0.24
C LEU A 48 -8.99 -19.40 1.40
N VAL A 49 -8.78 -18.86 2.60
CA VAL A 49 -9.55 -19.23 3.80
C VAL A 49 -10.07 -18.00 4.52
N GLU A 50 -11.35 -18.03 4.89
CA GLU A 50 -12.05 -16.89 5.50
C GLU A 50 -12.11 -16.99 7.02
N TYR A 51 -10.95 -17.12 7.67
CA TYR A 51 -10.83 -17.19 9.11
C TYR A 51 -9.43 -16.76 9.58
N GLU A 52 -9.27 -16.53 10.88
CA GLU A 52 -7.99 -16.09 11.45
C GLU A 52 -6.93 -17.23 11.50
N PRO A 53 -5.65 -16.92 11.26
CA PRO A 53 -4.58 -17.91 11.33
C PRO A 53 -4.38 -18.44 12.76
N VAL A 54 -4.08 -19.73 12.88
CA VAL A 54 -3.72 -20.34 14.17
C VAL A 54 -2.25 -20.04 14.49
N ILE A 55 -2.02 -19.11 15.43
CA ILE A 55 -0.67 -18.64 15.79
C ILE A 55 -0.07 -19.47 16.94
N CYS A 56 1.22 -19.76 16.83
CA CYS A 56 2.03 -20.41 17.87
C CYS A 56 2.09 -19.54 19.14
N LYS A 57 1.85 -20.16 20.31
CA LYS A 57 1.91 -19.51 21.63
C LYS A 57 3.29 -19.56 22.29
N GLY A 58 4.30 -20.04 21.57
CA GLY A 58 5.68 -20.01 22.02
C GLY A 58 6.16 -18.56 22.18
N ARG A 59 6.97 -18.32 23.21
CA ARG A 59 7.55 -17.00 23.48
C ARG A 59 8.31 -16.49 22.24
N ASP A 60 7.99 -15.27 21.81
CA ASP A 60 8.62 -14.57 20.69
C ASP A 60 8.63 -15.36 19.36
N CYS A 61 7.68 -16.29 19.16
CA CYS A 61 7.62 -17.14 17.96
C CYS A 61 6.79 -16.55 16.81
N GLY A 62 5.50 -16.27 17.05
CA GLY A 62 4.60 -15.71 16.03
C GLY A 62 4.35 -16.58 14.78
N ALA A 63 4.91 -17.79 14.71
CA ALA A 63 4.73 -18.67 13.55
C ALA A 63 3.27 -19.14 13.43
N VAL A 64 2.81 -19.27 12.19
CA VAL A 64 1.46 -19.74 11.86
C VAL A 64 1.47 -21.26 11.65
N LEU A 65 0.36 -21.92 12.00
CA LEU A 65 0.10 -23.33 11.69
C LEU A 65 0.33 -23.59 10.19
N ASN A 66 1.07 -24.64 9.87
CA ASN A 66 1.45 -24.96 8.50
C ASN A 66 1.67 -26.47 8.35
N PRO A 67 1.81 -27.01 7.11
CA PRO A 67 1.87 -28.46 6.88
C PRO A 67 3.07 -29.17 7.51
N PHE A 68 4.08 -28.44 7.99
CA PHE A 68 5.26 -29.00 8.64
C PHE A 68 5.12 -29.12 10.17
N CYS A 69 3.99 -28.68 10.74
CA CYS A 69 3.68 -28.88 12.15
C CYS A 69 3.39 -30.36 12.46
N TYR A 70 3.96 -30.88 13.55
CA TYR A 70 3.60 -32.22 14.03
C TYR A 70 2.27 -32.18 14.76
N VAL A 71 1.29 -32.93 14.28
CA VAL A 71 -0.10 -32.96 14.81
C VAL A 71 -0.32 -34.20 15.65
N ASP A 72 -0.83 -34.02 16.86
CA ASP A 72 -1.30 -35.09 17.74
C ASP A 72 -2.83 -35.04 17.82
N PHE A 73 -3.47 -35.95 17.08
CA PHE A 73 -4.94 -36.06 16.97
C PHE A 73 -5.61 -36.58 18.24
N HIS A 74 -4.87 -37.24 19.14
CA HIS A 74 -5.42 -37.73 20.40
C HIS A 74 -5.50 -36.59 21.41
N SER A 75 -4.40 -35.87 21.61
CA SER A 75 -4.38 -34.74 22.55
C SER A 75 -4.92 -33.43 21.97
N LYS A 76 -5.31 -33.43 20.69
CA LYS A 76 -5.76 -32.25 19.94
C LYS A 76 -4.75 -31.10 20.08
N SER A 77 -3.49 -31.40 19.81
CA SER A 77 -2.38 -30.45 19.90
C SER A 77 -1.46 -30.52 18.69
N TRP A 78 -0.64 -29.49 18.50
CA TRP A 78 0.37 -29.44 17.45
C TRP A 78 1.69 -28.89 17.98
N THR A 79 2.81 -29.28 17.39
CA THR A 79 4.14 -28.80 17.75
C THR A 79 4.69 -27.92 16.65
N CYS A 80 5.08 -26.70 16.99
CA CYS A 80 5.64 -25.75 16.05
C CYS A 80 7.01 -26.23 15.53
N PRO A 81 7.26 -26.22 14.20
CA PRO A 81 8.54 -26.67 13.64
C PRO A 81 9.69 -25.69 13.93
N PHE A 82 9.39 -24.44 14.30
CA PHE A 82 10.40 -23.40 14.53
C PHE A 82 10.89 -23.34 15.98
N CYS A 83 9.96 -23.26 16.94
CA CYS A 83 10.30 -23.11 18.37
C CYS A 83 10.05 -24.37 19.21
N HIS A 84 9.55 -25.45 18.59
CA HIS A 84 9.20 -26.72 19.25
C HIS A 84 8.21 -26.60 20.42
N THR A 85 7.53 -25.45 20.56
CA THR A 85 6.46 -25.30 21.55
C THR A 85 5.25 -26.13 21.13
N ARG A 86 4.70 -26.87 22.10
CA ARG A 86 3.44 -27.59 21.94
C ARG A 86 2.26 -26.64 22.19
N ASN A 87 1.37 -26.55 21.22
CA ASN A 87 0.19 -25.69 21.20
C ASN A 87 -1.07 -26.55 21.18
N ARG A 88 -2.14 -26.11 21.85
CA ARG A 88 -3.47 -26.72 21.69
C ARG A 88 -4.18 -26.11 20.49
N PHE A 89 -4.95 -26.92 19.75
CA PHE A 89 -5.83 -26.39 18.73
C PHE A 89 -6.93 -25.51 19.34
N PRO A 90 -7.43 -24.50 18.61
CA PRO A 90 -8.70 -23.86 18.91
C PRO A 90 -9.84 -24.88 18.99
N GLN A 91 -10.88 -24.59 19.77
CA GLN A 91 -11.98 -25.54 20.02
C GLN A 91 -12.62 -26.04 18.72
N HIS A 92 -12.90 -25.14 17.78
CA HIS A 92 -13.52 -25.45 16.49
C HIS A 92 -12.66 -26.38 15.60
N TYR A 93 -11.35 -26.45 15.80
CA TYR A 93 -10.49 -27.45 15.14
C TYR A 93 -10.45 -28.74 15.95
N ALA A 94 -10.29 -28.63 17.27
CA ALA A 94 -10.17 -29.78 18.17
C ALA A 94 -11.37 -30.74 18.07
N ASP A 95 -12.57 -30.21 17.84
CA ASP A 95 -13.82 -30.98 17.74
C ASP A 95 -13.91 -31.86 16.47
N HIS A 96 -13.21 -31.48 15.40
CA HIS A 96 -13.38 -32.10 14.07
C HIS A 96 -12.10 -32.67 13.47
N ILE A 97 -10.92 -32.30 13.99
CA ILE A 97 -9.64 -32.67 13.38
C ILE A 97 -9.35 -34.18 13.53
N THR A 98 -9.10 -34.84 12.41
CA THR A 98 -8.69 -36.25 12.30
C THR A 98 -7.66 -36.41 11.19
N GLU A 99 -7.04 -37.59 11.07
CA GLU A 99 -6.10 -37.89 9.98
C GLU A 99 -6.70 -37.71 8.57
N THR A 100 -8.01 -37.87 8.44
CA THR A 100 -8.75 -37.72 7.17
C THR A 100 -9.47 -36.39 7.04
N ASN A 101 -9.53 -35.59 8.11
CA ASN A 101 -10.23 -34.30 8.15
C ASN A 101 -9.28 -33.24 8.70
N LEU A 102 -8.46 -32.70 7.80
CA LEU A 102 -7.47 -31.67 8.11
C LEU A 102 -7.98 -30.29 7.70
N PRO A 103 -7.70 -29.24 8.48
CA PRO A 103 -7.86 -27.87 8.00
C PRO A 103 -6.91 -27.64 6.82
N ALA A 104 -7.26 -26.67 5.97
CA ALA A 104 -6.54 -26.43 4.72
C ALA A 104 -5.05 -26.14 4.94
N GLU A 105 -4.70 -25.49 6.05
CA GLU A 105 -3.33 -25.14 6.45
C GLU A 105 -2.42 -26.35 6.71
N LEU A 106 -2.99 -27.52 6.94
CA LEU A 106 -2.26 -28.76 7.20
C LEU A 106 -2.19 -29.67 5.97
N LEU A 107 -2.87 -29.30 4.88
CA LEU A 107 -2.78 -30.02 3.62
C LEU A 107 -1.41 -29.76 2.98
N GLN A 108 -0.67 -30.82 2.66
CA GLN A 108 0.68 -30.71 2.06
C GLN A 108 0.67 -30.00 0.69
N MET A 109 -0.46 -30.04 -0.02
CA MET A 109 -0.64 -29.31 -1.29
C MET A 109 -0.87 -27.81 -1.10
N CYS A 110 -1.19 -27.36 0.12
CA CYS A 110 -1.46 -25.97 0.47
C CYS A 110 -0.32 -25.37 1.32
N SER A 111 0.94 -25.61 0.91
CA SER A 111 2.10 -25.02 1.60
C SER A 111 2.14 -23.49 1.52
N THR A 112 1.41 -22.92 0.56
CA THR A 112 1.12 -21.49 0.42
C THR A 112 -0.40 -21.31 0.46
N ILE A 113 -0.87 -20.42 1.32
CA ILE A 113 -2.29 -20.16 1.60
C ILE A 113 -2.45 -18.68 1.95
N GLU A 114 -3.62 -18.11 1.66
CA GLU A 114 -3.95 -16.73 2.01
C GLU A 114 -5.17 -16.69 2.92
N TYR A 115 -5.07 -15.89 3.99
CA TYR A 115 -6.13 -15.71 4.97
C TYR A 115 -6.87 -14.41 4.70
N ILE A 116 -8.19 -14.52 4.49
CA ILE A 116 -9.10 -13.39 4.42
C ILE A 116 -9.59 -13.12 5.85
N ILE A 117 -9.08 -12.06 6.47
CA ILE A 117 -9.38 -11.72 7.87
C ILE A 117 -10.71 -10.96 7.93
N PRO A 118 -11.77 -11.48 8.59
CA PRO A 118 -13.11 -10.89 8.54
C PRO A 118 -13.27 -9.51 9.19
N SER A 119 -12.32 -9.09 10.04
CA SER A 119 -12.46 -7.95 10.95
C SER A 119 -11.75 -6.67 10.51
N VAL A 120 -11.02 -6.69 9.39
CA VAL A 120 -10.29 -5.51 8.91
C VAL A 120 -11.15 -4.78 7.88
N ALA A 121 -11.85 -3.72 8.31
CA ALA A 121 -12.48 -2.79 7.38
C ALA A 121 -11.38 -2.14 6.52
N CYS A 122 -11.22 -2.64 5.30
CA CYS A 122 -10.25 -2.09 4.36
C CYS A 122 -10.62 -0.63 4.08
N GLN A 123 -9.69 0.29 4.38
CA GLN A 123 -9.86 1.68 3.99
C GLN A 123 -9.82 1.74 2.45
N PRO A 124 -10.62 2.61 1.82
CA PRO A 124 -10.53 2.78 0.37
C PRO A 124 -9.12 3.21 -0.04
N PRO A 125 -8.64 2.77 -1.22
CA PRO A 125 -7.35 3.21 -1.72
C PRO A 125 -7.37 4.73 -1.95
N VAL A 126 -6.22 5.37 -1.78
CA VAL A 126 -6.05 6.81 -1.97
C VAL A 126 -5.09 7.07 -3.14
N PHE A 127 -5.53 7.85 -4.12
CA PHE A 127 -4.75 8.27 -5.27
C PHE A 127 -4.55 9.78 -5.22
N LEU A 128 -3.32 10.24 -4.96
CA LEU A 128 -2.98 11.66 -5.02
C LEU A 128 -2.25 11.96 -6.32
N LEU A 129 -2.93 12.62 -7.25
CA LEU A 129 -2.41 13.00 -8.55
C LEU A 129 -1.59 14.30 -8.41
N VAL A 130 -0.29 14.25 -8.70
CA VAL A 130 0.63 15.40 -8.59
C VAL A 130 1.20 15.70 -9.97
N LEU A 131 0.59 16.65 -10.67
CA LEU A 131 0.85 16.94 -12.07
C LEU A 131 1.73 18.18 -12.26
N ASP A 132 2.80 18.03 -13.03
CA ASP A 132 3.63 19.13 -13.48
C ASP A 132 3.01 19.86 -14.67
N THR A 133 2.85 21.17 -14.57
CA THR A 133 2.33 22.04 -15.63
C THR A 133 3.43 22.82 -16.35
N ALA A 134 4.69 22.67 -15.95
CA ALA A 134 5.85 23.30 -16.59
C ALA A 134 6.38 22.46 -17.78
N LEU A 135 5.45 21.98 -18.62
CA LEU A 135 5.67 21.13 -19.80
C LEU A 135 5.32 21.88 -21.09
N ILE A 136 5.62 21.29 -22.25
CA ILE A 136 5.04 21.78 -23.51
C ILE A 136 3.56 21.36 -23.61
N GLU A 137 2.77 22.12 -24.37
CA GLU A 137 1.31 21.96 -24.43
C GLU A 137 0.89 20.56 -24.91
N GLU A 138 1.55 20.05 -25.96
CA GLU A 138 1.32 18.70 -26.48
C GLU A 138 1.54 17.60 -25.42
N GLU A 139 2.60 17.70 -24.61
CA GLU A 139 2.87 16.74 -23.54
C GLU A 139 1.86 16.87 -22.40
N LEU A 140 1.42 18.08 -22.08
CA LEU A 140 0.41 18.33 -21.05
C LEU A 140 -0.95 17.75 -21.48
N ASP A 141 -1.34 17.89 -22.75
CA ASP A 141 -2.56 17.32 -23.29
C ASP A 141 -2.52 15.79 -23.23
N GLN A 142 -1.40 15.16 -23.60
CA GLN A 142 -1.25 13.70 -23.47
C GLN A 142 -1.29 13.24 -22.01
N ALA A 143 -0.74 14.03 -21.07
CA ALA A 143 -0.81 13.74 -19.64
C ALA A 143 -2.25 13.86 -19.12
N LYS A 144 -3.01 14.87 -19.57
CA LYS A 144 -4.44 15.04 -19.25
C LYS A 144 -5.24 13.82 -19.71
N ASP A 145 -5.11 13.42 -20.98
CA ASP A 145 -5.80 12.26 -21.55
C ASP A 145 -5.51 10.98 -20.74
N SER A 146 -4.23 10.76 -20.41
CA SER A 146 -3.79 9.58 -19.63
C SER A 146 -4.35 9.58 -18.20
N LEU A 147 -4.43 10.73 -17.56
CA LEU A 147 -5.00 10.89 -16.22
C LEU A 147 -6.51 10.69 -16.22
N GLN A 148 -7.23 11.19 -17.23
CA GLN A 148 -8.67 10.98 -17.39
C GLN A 148 -9.00 9.49 -17.60
N GLN A 149 -8.23 8.79 -18.44
CA GLN A 149 -8.36 7.34 -18.61
C GLN A 149 -8.06 6.59 -17.31
N SER A 150 -7.04 7.00 -16.57
CA SER A 150 -6.69 6.40 -15.28
C SER A 150 -7.80 6.57 -14.25
N LEU A 151 -8.42 7.76 -14.19
CA LEU A 151 -9.55 8.05 -13.30
C LEU A 151 -10.74 7.13 -13.57
N ALA A 152 -11.07 6.87 -14.84
CA ALA A 152 -12.16 5.97 -15.24
C ALA A 152 -11.93 4.50 -14.84
N MET A 153 -10.68 4.10 -14.62
CA MET A 153 -10.32 2.75 -14.17
C MET A 153 -10.26 2.61 -12.63
N MET A 154 -10.33 3.72 -11.88
CA MET A 154 -10.26 3.67 -10.41
C MET A 154 -11.55 3.12 -9.79
N PRO A 155 -11.48 2.42 -8.64
CA PRO A 155 -12.66 2.07 -7.87
C PRO A 155 -13.46 3.32 -7.48
N GLN A 156 -14.79 3.26 -7.59
CA GLN A 156 -15.67 4.40 -7.34
C GLN A 156 -15.59 4.94 -5.90
N ASN A 157 -15.26 4.08 -4.94
CA ASN A 157 -15.05 4.44 -3.54
C ASN A 157 -13.60 4.86 -3.22
N ALA A 158 -12.67 4.79 -4.18
CA ALA A 158 -11.30 5.25 -3.98
C ALA A 158 -11.29 6.76 -3.75
N LEU A 159 -10.46 7.22 -2.82
CA LEU A 159 -10.28 8.65 -2.59
C LEU A 159 -9.26 9.20 -3.58
N VAL A 160 -9.60 10.29 -4.27
CA VAL A 160 -8.70 10.99 -5.19
C VAL A 160 -8.46 12.42 -4.72
N GLY A 161 -7.22 12.88 -4.88
CA GLY A 161 -6.82 14.28 -4.71
C GLY A 161 -6.02 14.76 -5.89
N PHE A 162 -5.98 16.09 -6.08
CA PHE A 162 -5.29 16.70 -7.21
C PHE A 162 -4.40 17.86 -6.78
N ILE A 163 -3.15 17.83 -7.23
CA ILE A 163 -2.15 18.86 -7.04
C ILE A 163 -1.55 19.16 -8.41
N THR A 164 -1.44 20.44 -8.75
CA THR A 164 -0.69 20.88 -9.94
C THR A 164 0.49 21.74 -9.51
N PHE A 165 1.61 21.67 -10.23
CA PHE A 165 2.78 22.47 -9.89
C PHE A 165 3.58 22.93 -11.10
N GLY A 166 4.25 24.07 -10.95
CA GLY A 166 5.22 24.64 -11.87
C GLY A 166 6.22 25.47 -11.06
N ALA A 167 6.23 26.78 -11.22
CA ALA A 167 6.94 27.69 -10.31
C ALA A 167 6.38 27.66 -8.88
N MET A 168 5.07 27.39 -8.76
CA MET A 168 4.32 27.31 -7.51
C MET A 168 3.57 25.98 -7.46
N CYS A 169 3.19 25.54 -6.26
CA CYS A 169 2.41 24.31 -6.06
C CYS A 169 0.97 24.68 -5.66
N TYR A 170 -0.02 24.01 -6.25
CA TYR A 170 -1.44 24.29 -6.04
C TYR A 170 -2.16 23.02 -5.59
N VAL A 171 -2.79 23.07 -4.42
CA VAL A 171 -3.64 21.98 -3.90
C VAL A 171 -5.10 22.31 -4.22
N HIS A 172 -5.76 21.48 -5.03
CA HIS A 172 -7.12 21.74 -5.51
C HIS A 172 -8.17 21.22 -4.53
N GLU A 173 -9.15 22.05 -4.20
CA GLU A 173 -10.32 21.68 -3.38
C GLU A 173 -11.42 21.13 -4.29
N LEU A 174 -11.64 19.81 -4.22
CA LEU A 174 -12.55 19.09 -5.11
C LEU A 174 -14.02 19.13 -4.66
N ALA A 175 -14.29 19.42 -3.38
CA ALA A 175 -15.65 19.50 -2.85
C ALA A 175 -16.43 20.75 -3.30
N SER A 176 -15.76 21.74 -3.87
CA SER A 176 -16.37 22.99 -4.30
C SER A 176 -16.92 22.87 -5.72
N THR A 177 -18.22 22.58 -5.87
CA THR A 177 -18.86 22.39 -7.18
C THR A 177 -19.25 23.68 -7.89
N THR A 178 -19.27 24.82 -7.20
CA THR A 178 -19.71 26.11 -7.77
C THR A 178 -18.57 26.97 -8.30
N LEU A 179 -17.38 26.84 -7.70
CA LEU A 179 -16.20 27.61 -8.06
C LEU A 179 -14.95 26.76 -7.79
N PRO A 180 -14.05 26.57 -8.78
CA PRO A 180 -12.77 25.90 -8.53
C PRO A 180 -11.94 26.73 -7.55
N LYS A 181 -11.44 26.06 -6.51
CA LYS A 181 -10.57 26.67 -5.48
C LYS A 181 -9.28 25.89 -5.39
N ALA A 182 -8.16 26.62 -5.31
CA ALA A 182 -6.85 26.04 -5.13
C ALA A 182 -6.03 26.83 -4.11
N TYR A 183 -5.22 26.12 -3.32
CA TYR A 183 -4.36 26.67 -2.29
C TYR A 183 -2.92 26.71 -2.81
N ALA A 184 -2.35 27.91 -2.91
CA ALA A 184 -1.01 28.12 -3.46
C ALA A 184 0.09 28.04 -2.39
N PHE A 185 1.08 27.19 -2.65
CA PHE A 185 2.30 27.02 -1.87
C PHE A 185 3.50 27.52 -2.67
N ARG A 186 4.41 28.20 -1.99
CA ARG A 186 5.60 28.78 -2.60
C ARG A 186 6.61 27.70 -2.95
N GLY A 187 6.94 27.58 -4.23
CA GLY A 187 7.83 26.52 -4.72
C GLY A 187 9.26 26.55 -4.17
N GLY A 188 9.75 27.73 -3.76
CA GLY A 188 11.08 27.89 -3.16
C GLY A 188 11.15 27.63 -1.65
N LYS A 189 10.08 27.13 -1.03
CA LYS A 189 10.00 26.83 0.40
C LYS A 189 9.64 25.36 0.58
N GLU A 190 10.31 24.70 1.53
CA GLU A 190 9.95 23.37 2.00
C GLU A 190 8.90 23.46 3.12
N TYR A 191 7.93 22.54 3.12
CA TYR A 191 6.80 22.55 4.04
C TYR A 191 6.78 21.28 4.89
N THR A 192 6.53 21.43 6.19
CA THR A 192 6.26 20.28 7.06
C THR A 192 4.78 19.92 7.01
N ALA A 193 4.41 18.68 7.34
CA ALA A 193 3.02 18.24 7.40
C ALA A 193 2.14 19.14 8.29
N GLN A 194 2.67 19.60 9.43
CA GLN A 194 2.00 20.55 10.31
C GLN A 194 1.73 21.91 9.64
N GLN A 195 2.68 22.42 8.85
CA GLN A 195 2.52 23.69 8.12
C GLN A 195 1.50 23.55 6.99
N VAL A 196 1.47 22.41 6.31
CA VAL A 196 0.48 22.08 5.28
C VAL A 196 -0.91 22.00 5.91
N ALA A 197 -1.05 21.22 6.98
CA ALA A 197 -2.30 21.07 7.72
C ALA A 197 -2.84 22.41 8.24
N TYR A 198 -1.98 23.27 8.77
CA TYR A 198 -2.37 24.61 9.20
C TYR A 198 -2.85 25.49 8.02
N GLN A 199 -2.13 25.50 6.90
CA GLN A 199 -2.47 26.34 5.75
C GLN A 199 -3.72 25.87 4.99
N LEU A 200 -4.00 24.57 4.98
CA LEU A 200 -5.22 23.98 4.39
C LEU A 200 -6.42 24.01 5.36
N GLY A 201 -6.21 24.46 6.60
CA GLY A 201 -7.26 24.59 7.62
C GLY A 201 -7.66 23.27 8.28
N PHE A 202 -6.79 22.26 8.29
CA PHE A 202 -6.99 21.00 9.01
C PHE A 202 -6.73 21.13 10.52
N ALA A 203 -5.90 22.09 10.92
CA ALA A 203 -5.50 22.30 12.31
C ALA A 203 -5.61 23.79 12.71
N LEU A 204 -6.06 24.03 13.95
CA LEU A 204 -5.98 25.34 14.58
C LEU A 204 -4.53 25.62 15.01
N LYS A 205 -4.12 26.90 14.92
CA LYS A 205 -2.79 27.33 15.36
C LYS A 205 -2.61 26.96 16.85
N ASN A 206 -1.60 26.16 17.18
CA ASN A 206 -1.23 25.71 18.54
C ASN A 206 -2.12 24.65 19.23
N ASP A 207 -2.87 23.81 18.50
CA ASP A 207 -3.51 22.65 19.12
C ASP A 207 -2.72 21.34 18.86
N PRO A 208 -1.98 20.80 19.86
CA PRO A 208 -1.27 19.53 19.73
C PRO A 208 -2.22 18.31 19.66
N ARG A 209 -3.53 18.50 19.83
CA ARG A 209 -4.57 17.47 19.74
C ARG A 209 -5.47 17.60 18.51
N GLY A 210 -5.15 18.50 17.58
CA GLY A 210 -5.99 18.99 16.48
C GLY A 210 -6.68 17.90 15.64
N THR A 211 -7.80 17.39 16.15
CA THR A 211 -8.61 16.29 15.61
C THR A 211 -9.79 16.83 14.79
N MET A 212 -9.55 17.88 14.01
CA MET A 212 -10.46 18.32 12.93
C MET A 212 -10.04 17.74 11.56
N GLY A 213 -8.87 17.08 11.50
CA GLY A 213 -8.21 16.65 10.27
C GLY A 213 -9.09 15.82 9.34
N ALA A 214 -9.80 14.81 9.85
CA ALA A 214 -10.53 13.88 8.98
C ALA A 214 -11.76 14.47 8.27
N GLN A 215 -12.46 15.45 8.87
CA GLN A 215 -13.59 16.10 8.19
C GLN A 215 -13.14 17.23 7.26
N ALA A 216 -12.13 18.01 7.66
CA ALA A 216 -11.59 19.08 6.82
C ALA A 216 -10.82 18.52 5.60
N ALA A 217 -10.22 17.32 5.74
CA ALA A 217 -9.57 16.54 4.69
C ALA A 217 -10.48 16.16 3.52
N ARG A 218 -11.76 15.88 3.82
CA ARG A 218 -12.76 15.43 2.84
C ARG A 218 -13.05 16.45 1.73
N ARG A 219 -12.47 17.65 1.81
CA ARG A 219 -12.59 18.66 0.75
C ARG A 219 -11.51 18.52 -0.33
N PHE A 220 -10.41 17.84 -0.01
CA PHE A 220 -9.26 17.65 -0.91
C PHE A 220 -9.12 16.20 -1.39
N LEU A 221 -9.54 15.24 -0.55
CA LEU A 221 -9.62 13.83 -0.90
C LEU A 221 -11.09 13.40 -0.90
N LEU A 222 -11.62 13.10 -2.08
CA LEU A 222 -13.02 12.70 -2.27
C LEU A 222 -13.11 11.36 -2.98
N PRO A 223 -14.17 10.55 -2.74
CA PRO A 223 -14.47 9.41 -3.57
C PRO A 223 -14.51 9.79 -5.05
N VAL A 224 -13.97 8.96 -5.93
CA VAL A 224 -14.03 9.16 -7.39
C VAL A 224 -15.46 9.42 -7.83
N ALA A 225 -16.43 8.65 -7.33
CA ALA A 225 -17.85 8.82 -7.61
C ALA A 225 -18.40 10.23 -7.35
N ASP A 226 -17.81 10.96 -6.39
CA ASP A 226 -18.30 12.27 -5.96
C ASP A 226 -17.63 13.44 -6.69
N CYS A 227 -16.46 13.21 -7.32
CA CYS A 227 -15.64 14.28 -7.88
C CYS A 227 -15.14 14.04 -9.32
N GLU A 228 -15.51 12.92 -9.94
CA GLU A 228 -15.10 12.56 -11.31
C GLU A 228 -15.35 13.69 -12.31
N PHE A 229 -16.56 14.27 -12.32
CA PHE A 229 -16.89 15.39 -13.21
C PHE A 229 -16.00 16.61 -12.94
N THR A 230 -15.89 17.02 -11.69
CA THR A 230 -15.08 18.18 -11.28
C THR A 230 -13.61 17.99 -11.69
N LEU A 231 -13.05 16.81 -11.49
CA LEU A 231 -11.65 16.52 -11.81
C LEU A 231 -11.40 16.47 -13.32
N ASN A 232 -12.33 15.91 -14.10
CA ASN A 232 -12.26 15.97 -15.56
C ASN A 232 -12.31 17.41 -16.07
N SER A 233 -13.23 18.24 -15.57
CA SER A 233 -13.30 19.66 -15.95
C SER A 233 -12.03 20.43 -15.56
N LEU A 234 -11.47 20.17 -14.36
CA LEU A 234 -10.20 20.75 -13.94
C LEU A 234 -9.03 20.35 -14.86
N LEU A 235 -9.01 19.10 -15.31
CA LEU A 235 -8.00 18.62 -16.26
C LEU A 235 -8.19 19.30 -17.62
N ASP A 236 -9.41 19.36 -18.14
CA ASP A 236 -9.73 19.99 -19.43
C ASP A 236 -9.30 21.46 -19.48
N ASP A 237 -9.58 22.22 -18.41
CA ASP A 237 -9.24 23.65 -18.28
C ASP A 237 -7.76 23.89 -17.94
N LEU A 238 -6.99 22.84 -17.61
CA LEU A 238 -5.60 22.97 -17.21
C LEU A 238 -4.75 23.43 -18.40
N SER A 239 -3.93 24.45 -18.15
CA SER A 239 -2.98 25.02 -19.10
C SER A 239 -1.55 25.01 -18.54
N ARG A 240 -0.57 25.25 -19.41
CA ARG A 240 0.83 25.36 -19.05
C ARG A 240 1.05 26.44 -17.98
N ASP A 241 2.02 26.22 -17.09
CA ASP A 241 2.47 27.24 -16.14
C ASP A 241 2.79 28.56 -16.88
N ALA A 242 2.12 29.62 -16.46
CA ALA A 242 2.21 30.94 -17.08
C ALA A 242 3.40 31.77 -16.54
N TRP A 243 4.22 31.20 -15.65
CA TRP A 243 5.31 31.93 -15.03
C TRP A 243 6.36 32.36 -16.07
N PRO A 244 6.71 33.66 -16.13
CA PRO A 244 7.60 34.16 -17.16
C PRO A 244 8.99 33.56 -17.04
N LEU A 245 9.49 32.99 -18.14
CA LEU A 245 10.89 32.61 -18.27
C LEU A 245 11.71 33.88 -18.41
N GLY A 246 12.70 34.10 -17.55
CA GLY A 246 13.59 35.27 -17.60
C GLY A 246 14.57 35.29 -18.80
N GLY A 247 14.17 34.76 -19.95
CA GLY A 247 14.94 34.60 -21.19
C GLY A 247 14.55 33.33 -21.96
N HIS A 248 14.90 33.29 -23.25
CA HIS A 248 14.59 32.18 -24.16
C HIS A 248 15.39 30.89 -23.88
N ASP A 249 16.51 30.97 -23.17
CA ASP A 249 17.43 29.85 -22.93
C ASP A 249 17.45 29.40 -21.46
N ARG A 250 16.28 29.45 -20.82
CA ARG A 250 16.11 29.03 -19.42
C ARG A 250 15.05 27.94 -19.32
N ARG A 251 15.33 26.96 -18.47
CA ARG A 251 14.35 25.95 -18.11
C ARG A 251 13.22 26.57 -17.28
N PRO A 252 11.99 26.09 -17.42
CA PRO A 252 10.90 26.45 -16.53
C PRO A 252 11.23 26.25 -15.06
N TYR A 253 10.70 27.13 -14.21
CA TYR A 253 10.74 26.93 -12.78
C TYR A 253 9.86 25.73 -12.43
N ARG A 254 10.43 24.77 -11.70
CA ARG A 254 9.75 23.53 -11.35
C ARG A 254 10.00 23.19 -9.89
N CYS A 255 8.96 23.29 -9.06
CA CYS A 255 9.06 23.07 -7.63
C CYS A 255 8.68 21.65 -7.20
N THR A 256 9.18 20.61 -7.90
CA THR A 256 8.84 19.21 -7.62
C THR A 256 9.06 18.82 -6.16
N GLY A 257 10.15 19.27 -5.54
CA GLY A 257 10.44 18.99 -4.13
C GLY A 257 9.38 19.57 -3.18
N ALA A 258 8.99 20.83 -3.40
CA ALA A 258 7.92 21.46 -2.62
C ALA A 258 6.56 20.80 -2.87
N ALA A 259 6.27 20.41 -4.13
CA ALA A 259 5.03 19.73 -4.47
C ALA A 259 4.90 18.36 -3.79
N LEU A 260 5.97 17.56 -3.77
CA LEU A 260 6.00 16.27 -3.05
C LEU A 260 5.91 16.46 -1.54
N SER A 261 6.60 17.47 -0.98
CA SER A 261 6.51 17.83 0.44
C SER A 261 5.08 18.21 0.85
N VAL A 262 4.38 18.99 0.02
CA VAL A 262 2.96 19.35 0.23
C VAL A 262 2.07 18.12 0.09
N ALA A 263 2.30 17.28 -0.92
CA ALA A 263 1.53 16.06 -1.15
C ALA A 263 1.64 15.07 0.01
N LEU A 264 2.86 14.83 0.51
CA LEU A 264 3.09 13.99 1.69
C LEU A 264 2.43 14.59 2.93
N GLY A 265 2.56 15.90 3.14
CA GLY A 265 1.91 16.59 4.26
C GLY A 265 0.38 16.53 4.21
N LEU A 266 -0.21 16.52 3.00
CA LEU A 266 -1.64 16.30 2.81
C LEU A 266 -2.02 14.86 3.20
N VAL A 267 -1.34 13.84 2.67
CA VAL A 267 -1.66 12.44 2.99
C VAL A 267 -1.46 12.15 4.48
N GLU A 268 -0.38 12.61 5.10
CA GLU A 268 -0.11 12.41 6.53
C GLU A 268 -1.18 13.05 7.43
N ALA A 269 -1.75 14.19 7.02
CA ALA A 269 -2.80 14.87 7.77
C ALA A 269 -4.19 14.24 7.60
N THR A 270 -4.38 13.40 6.59
CA THR A 270 -5.72 12.99 6.13
C THR A 270 -5.94 11.47 6.17
N CYS A 271 -4.90 10.68 5.95
CA CYS A 271 -4.94 9.23 6.05
C CYS A 271 -4.53 8.79 7.46
N PRO A 272 -5.28 7.89 8.12
CA PRO A 272 -4.84 7.32 9.39
C PRO A 272 -3.51 6.59 9.18
N GLN A 273 -2.55 6.78 10.08
CA GLN A 273 -1.35 5.94 10.10
C GLN A 273 -1.81 4.50 10.33
N GLY A 274 -1.57 3.63 9.33
CA GLY A 274 -1.87 2.21 9.46
C GLY A 274 -1.18 1.66 10.70
N SER A 275 -1.97 1.17 11.66
CA SER A 275 -1.50 0.46 12.85
C SER A 275 -1.03 -0.94 12.49
#